data_AF-A0A2A5GHA5-F1
#
_entry.id   AF-A0A2A5GHA5-F1
#
_cell.length_a   1.000
_cell.length_b   1.000
_cell.length_c   1.000
_cell.angle_alpha   90.00
_cell.angle_beta   90.00
_cell.angle_gamma   90.00
#
_symmetry.space_group_name_H-M   'P 1'
#
loop_
_entity.id
_entity.type
_entity.pdbx_description
1 polymer ?
#
loop_
_entity_poly.entity_id
_entity_poly.type
_entity_poly.pdbx_seq_one_letter_code
_entity_poly.pdbx_strand_id
1 'polypeptide(L)'
;GETVDSNGCSDSQKDTDADGVNDALDLCDDTPTGETVDSNGCSDSQKDTDADGVNDALDLCDDTPTGETVDSNGCSDSQKDTDADGVNNALDLCDDTPTGETVDSNGCSDSQKDMDTDGDGTIDSIDNCVTIFNADQTDTDHDGIGDTCDDDDDDDGILDSNDAFPLDAEEDSDADNDGIGDNADNDDDNDGTIDAEDAFQFDPDEDTDTDGDGIGDHQDDDDDNDGILDADDAFPLDDQENSDNDNDGIGDTEDNDDDNDGIIDAEDAFPFNAKPTIIAAEAFTPNGDGINDSWIIPGIENYPNATVSVYNRWGHTVFSTKNYQNDWKGSHKANSNKLPPGSYMYIITFGNGSTPLQGWLFINY
;
A
#
# COMPACT_ATOMS: atom_id res chain seq x y z
N GLY A 1 72.27 -16.08 -40.35
CA GLY A 1 73.05 -15.17 -39.49
C GLY A 1 72.04 -14.55 -38.59
N GLU A 2 72.20 -14.73 -37.28
CA GLU A 2 71.26 -14.20 -36.30
C GLU A 2 71.31 -12.68 -36.29
N THR A 3 70.18 -12.07 -35.96
CA THR A 3 70.09 -10.63 -35.71
C THR A 3 70.86 -10.33 -34.43
N VAL A 4 71.71 -9.32 -34.47
CA VAL A 4 72.51 -8.88 -33.33
C VAL A 4 72.06 -7.50 -32.88
N ASP A 5 72.16 -7.24 -31.59
CA ASP A 5 71.78 -5.96 -31.00
C ASP A 5 72.80 -4.84 -31.29
N SER A 6 72.60 -3.67 -30.67
CA SER A 6 73.48 -2.51 -30.82
C SER A 6 74.93 -2.73 -30.34
N ASN A 7 75.18 -3.77 -29.54
CA ASN A 7 76.49 -4.19 -29.08
C ASN A 7 77.06 -5.36 -29.89
N GLY A 8 76.31 -5.90 -30.85
CA GLY A 8 76.72 -6.99 -31.72
C GLY A 8 76.54 -8.39 -31.13
N CYS A 9 75.78 -8.54 -30.03
CA CYS A 9 75.45 -9.85 -29.45
C CYS A 9 74.13 -10.36 -30.02
N SER A 10 74.08 -11.63 -30.44
CA SER A 10 72.83 -12.33 -30.75
C SER A 10 72.18 -12.87 -29.48
N ASP A 11 70.90 -13.21 -29.55
CA ASP A 11 70.13 -13.75 -28.42
C ASP A 11 70.76 -15.06 -27.90
N SER A 12 71.38 -15.86 -28.78
CA SER A 12 72.15 -17.06 -28.40
C SER A 12 73.46 -16.79 -27.64
N GLN A 13 73.87 -15.53 -27.51
CA GLN A 13 75.10 -15.10 -26.82
C GLN A 13 74.81 -14.26 -25.57
N LYS A 14 73.55 -13.94 -25.33
CA LYS A 14 73.10 -13.19 -24.16
C LYS A 14 72.44 -14.15 -23.18
N ASP A 15 72.49 -13.75 -21.93
CA ASP A 15 71.94 -14.43 -20.77
C ASP A 15 71.65 -13.26 -19.81
N THR A 16 70.44 -12.72 -19.94
CA THR A 16 70.07 -11.39 -19.42
C THR A 16 69.95 -11.38 -17.90
N ASP A 17 69.44 -12.46 -17.32
CA ASP A 17 69.28 -12.65 -15.87
C ASP A 17 70.44 -13.45 -15.23
N ALA A 18 71.33 -14.00 -16.06
CA ALA A 18 72.54 -14.74 -15.66
C ALA A 18 72.23 -16.06 -14.93
N ASP A 19 71.13 -16.72 -15.31
CA ASP A 19 70.69 -18.00 -14.75
C ASP A 19 71.44 -19.21 -15.34
N GLY A 20 72.18 -19.00 -16.44
CA GLY A 20 72.97 -20.00 -17.15
C GLY A 20 72.31 -20.57 -18.41
N VAL A 21 71.12 -20.10 -18.79
CA VAL A 21 70.43 -20.35 -20.05
C VAL A 21 70.51 -19.07 -20.90
N ASN A 22 70.74 -19.21 -22.20
CA ASN A 22 70.83 -18.02 -23.06
C ASN A 22 69.44 -17.55 -23.48
N ASP A 23 69.27 -16.23 -23.71
CA ASP A 23 68.01 -15.58 -24.07
C ASP A 23 67.28 -16.24 -25.28
N ALA A 24 67.97 -17.00 -26.13
CA ALA A 24 67.34 -17.70 -27.26
C ALA A 24 66.65 -19.03 -26.87
N LEU A 25 66.97 -19.59 -25.70
CA LEU A 25 66.42 -20.83 -25.15
C LEU A 25 65.69 -20.64 -23.82
N ASP A 26 65.89 -19.48 -23.19
CA ASP A 26 65.26 -19.09 -21.94
C ASP A 26 63.79 -18.67 -22.19
N LEU A 27 62.89 -19.25 -21.42
CA LEU A 27 61.45 -18.94 -21.40
C LEU A 27 61.07 -18.10 -20.18
N CYS A 28 61.99 -17.90 -19.24
CA CYS A 28 61.81 -17.28 -17.94
C CYS A 28 62.84 -16.16 -17.73
N ASP A 29 62.77 -15.13 -18.57
CA ASP A 29 63.71 -13.99 -18.73
C ASP A 29 64.19 -13.24 -17.45
N ASP A 30 63.64 -13.53 -16.27
CA ASP A 30 63.89 -12.84 -14.99
C ASP A 30 64.01 -13.82 -13.80
N THR A 31 64.79 -14.89 -13.93
CA THR A 31 65.01 -15.88 -12.87
C THR A 31 65.74 -15.30 -11.65
N PRO A 32 65.24 -15.52 -10.42
CA PRO A 32 65.91 -15.04 -9.21
C PRO A 32 67.35 -15.54 -9.08
N THR A 33 68.26 -14.62 -8.75
CA THR A 33 69.69 -14.92 -8.67
C THR A 33 69.99 -16.01 -7.64
N GLY A 34 70.58 -17.12 -8.10
CA GLY A 34 71.06 -18.22 -7.27
C GLY A 34 70.12 -19.43 -7.19
N GLU A 35 68.96 -19.37 -7.84
CA GLU A 35 68.09 -20.52 -8.01
C GLU A 35 68.61 -21.47 -9.10
N THR A 36 68.24 -22.73 -9.02
CA THR A 36 68.56 -23.71 -10.06
C THR A 36 67.46 -23.73 -11.10
N VAL A 37 67.84 -23.62 -12.37
CA VAL A 37 66.90 -23.60 -13.49
C VAL A 37 66.92 -24.90 -14.27
N ASP A 38 65.81 -25.19 -14.96
CA ASP A 38 65.72 -26.30 -15.89
C ASP A 38 66.32 -25.97 -17.28
N SER A 39 66.06 -26.82 -18.28
CA SER A 39 66.58 -26.60 -19.63
C SER A 39 66.00 -25.40 -20.37
N ASN A 40 64.92 -24.82 -19.85
CA ASN A 40 64.22 -23.67 -20.42
C ASN A 40 64.48 -22.39 -19.61
N GLY A 41 65.43 -22.40 -18.66
CA GLY A 41 65.74 -21.23 -17.82
C GLY A 41 64.75 -20.98 -16.68
N CYS A 42 63.80 -21.90 -16.46
CA CYS A 42 62.78 -21.69 -15.43
C CYS A 42 63.17 -22.38 -14.11
N SER A 43 63.15 -21.63 -13.01
CA SER A 43 63.26 -22.15 -11.64
C SER A 43 61.91 -22.61 -11.08
N ASP A 44 61.92 -23.43 -10.04
CA ASP A 44 60.69 -23.94 -9.39
C ASP A 44 59.86 -22.81 -8.76
N SER A 45 60.46 -21.66 -8.41
CA SER A 45 59.73 -20.50 -7.88
C SER A 45 58.94 -19.72 -8.95
N GLN A 46 59.25 -19.94 -10.23
CA GLN A 46 58.59 -19.30 -11.38
C GLN A 46 57.60 -20.23 -12.09
N LYS A 47 57.66 -21.53 -11.79
CA LYS A 47 56.75 -22.53 -12.35
C LYS A 47 55.58 -22.76 -11.43
N ASP A 48 54.49 -23.16 -12.05
CA ASP A 48 53.23 -23.56 -11.42
C ASP A 48 52.67 -24.63 -12.37
N THR A 49 53.03 -25.88 -12.09
CA THR A 49 52.90 -26.99 -13.04
C THR A 49 51.44 -27.41 -13.26
N ASP A 50 50.62 -27.37 -12.22
CA ASP A 50 49.19 -27.69 -12.24
C ASP A 50 48.29 -26.44 -12.37
N ALA A 51 48.89 -25.24 -12.31
CA ALA A 51 48.25 -23.94 -12.51
C ALA A 51 47.22 -23.60 -11.43
N ASP A 52 47.47 -24.01 -10.19
CA ASP A 52 46.62 -23.78 -9.03
C ASP A 52 46.85 -22.41 -8.35
N GLY A 53 47.93 -21.72 -8.75
CA GLY A 53 48.32 -20.41 -8.23
C GLY A 53 49.42 -20.43 -7.15
N VAL A 54 49.92 -21.60 -6.77
CA VAL A 54 51.08 -21.81 -5.89
C VAL A 54 52.24 -22.33 -6.73
N ASN A 55 53.43 -21.74 -6.59
CA ASN A 55 54.57 -22.17 -7.40
C ASN A 55 55.14 -23.51 -6.92
N ASP A 56 55.77 -24.26 -7.84
CA ASP A 56 56.35 -25.59 -7.60
C ASP A 56 57.34 -25.61 -6.41
N ALA A 57 57.92 -24.47 -6.01
CA ALA A 57 58.83 -24.40 -4.87
C ALA A 57 58.12 -24.36 -3.50
N LEU A 58 56.85 -23.95 -3.46
CA LEU A 58 56.02 -23.86 -2.26
C LEU A 58 54.87 -24.87 -2.25
N ASP A 59 54.55 -25.43 -3.41
CA ASP A 59 53.50 -26.41 -3.59
C ASP A 59 53.90 -27.78 -2.99
N LEU A 60 53.03 -28.33 -2.15
CA LEU A 60 53.15 -29.67 -1.56
C LEU A 60 52.24 -30.70 -2.25
N CYS A 61 51.42 -30.24 -3.19
CA CYS A 61 50.29 -30.93 -3.79
C CYS A 61 50.33 -30.82 -5.33
N ASP A 62 51.43 -31.30 -5.94
CA ASP A 62 51.84 -31.20 -7.36
C ASP A 62 50.79 -31.48 -8.48
N ASP A 63 49.58 -31.95 -8.18
CA ASP A 63 48.55 -32.37 -9.12
C ASP A 63 47.13 -31.90 -8.68
N THR A 64 46.99 -30.64 -8.27
CA THR A 64 45.71 -30.09 -7.85
C THR A 64 44.71 -29.97 -9.01
N PRO A 65 43.46 -30.45 -8.85
CA PRO A 65 42.48 -30.39 -9.92
C PRO A 65 42.20 -28.96 -10.38
N THR A 66 42.23 -28.74 -11.70
CA THR A 66 42.02 -27.41 -12.29
C THR A 66 40.68 -26.81 -11.87
N GLY A 67 40.72 -25.61 -11.28
CA GLY A 67 39.54 -24.84 -10.89
C GLY A 67 39.16 -24.97 -9.42
N GLU A 68 39.85 -25.81 -8.66
CA GLU A 68 39.72 -25.86 -7.20
C GLU A 68 40.51 -24.72 -6.53
N THR A 69 40.06 -24.30 -5.35
CA THR A 69 40.78 -23.32 -4.52
C THR A 69 41.76 -24.04 -3.61
N VAL A 70 42.97 -23.49 -3.49
CA VAL A 70 44.06 -24.10 -2.70
C VAL A 70 44.46 -23.25 -1.51
N ASP A 71 45.03 -23.90 -0.50
CA ASP A 71 45.66 -23.21 0.62
C ASP A 71 47.07 -22.72 0.28
N SER A 72 47.79 -22.19 1.28
CA SER A 72 49.16 -21.66 1.07
C SER A 72 50.20 -22.69 0.65
N ASN A 73 49.88 -23.98 0.73
CA ASN A 73 50.76 -25.08 0.33
C ASN A 73 50.32 -25.74 -0.99
N GLY A 74 49.40 -25.12 -1.75
CA GLY A 74 48.91 -25.68 -3.02
C GLY A 74 47.89 -26.80 -2.85
N CYS A 75 47.44 -27.11 -1.63
CA CYS A 75 46.52 -28.22 -1.43
C CYS A 75 45.07 -27.75 -1.43
N SER A 76 44.24 -28.34 -2.28
CA SER A 76 42.78 -28.20 -2.23
C SER A 76 42.17 -29.18 -1.22
N ASP A 77 40.90 -28.96 -0.87
CA ASP A 77 40.19 -29.83 0.07
C ASP A 77 39.95 -31.24 -0.50
N SER A 78 40.01 -31.42 -1.83
CA SER A 78 39.92 -32.74 -2.46
C SER A 78 41.19 -33.59 -2.31
N GLN A 79 42.32 -32.98 -1.92
CA GLN A 79 43.59 -33.67 -1.69
C GLN A 79 43.92 -33.83 -0.21
N LYS A 80 43.30 -33.05 0.67
CA LYS A 80 43.50 -33.13 2.12
C LYS A 80 42.70 -34.29 2.71
N ASP A 81 43.31 -34.98 3.66
CA ASP A 81 42.73 -36.08 4.43
C ASP A 81 43.31 -35.93 5.85
N THR A 82 42.52 -35.33 6.75
CA THR A 82 43.02 -34.79 8.03
C THR A 82 43.24 -35.88 9.07
N ASP A 83 42.38 -36.89 9.10
CA ASP A 83 42.46 -38.03 10.00
C ASP A 83 43.18 -39.25 9.40
N ALA A 84 43.50 -39.17 8.09
CA ALA A 84 44.21 -40.17 7.31
C ALA A 84 43.47 -41.51 7.22
N ASP A 85 42.13 -41.48 7.15
CA ASP A 85 41.27 -42.65 7.03
C ASP A 85 41.14 -43.17 5.59
N GLY A 86 41.57 -42.36 4.60
CA GLY A 86 41.54 -42.65 3.17
C GLY A 86 40.39 -42.02 2.40
N VAL A 87 39.56 -41.19 3.03
CA VAL A 87 38.55 -40.30 2.43
C VAL A 87 39.04 -38.87 2.60
N ASN A 88 38.94 -38.05 1.54
CA ASN A 88 39.41 -36.67 1.63
C ASN A 88 38.41 -35.81 2.40
N ASN A 89 38.87 -34.71 3.01
CA ASN A 89 38.05 -33.78 3.78
C ASN A 89 36.79 -33.31 3.03
N ALA A 90 36.85 -33.23 1.69
CA ALA A 90 35.71 -32.81 0.88
C ALA A 90 34.57 -33.86 0.79
N LEU A 91 34.87 -35.13 1.07
CA LEU A 91 33.93 -36.26 1.05
C LEU A 91 33.76 -36.94 2.40
N ASP A 92 34.61 -36.59 3.36
CA ASP A 92 34.61 -37.10 4.72
C ASP A 92 33.57 -36.34 5.54
N LEU A 93 32.61 -37.08 6.10
CA LEU A 93 31.60 -36.57 7.03
C LEU A 93 32.01 -36.83 8.50
N CYS A 94 33.18 -37.41 8.70
CA CYS A 94 33.64 -38.05 9.91
C CYS A 94 35.09 -37.66 10.23
N ASP A 95 35.38 -36.35 10.30
CA ASP A 95 36.69 -35.68 10.46
C ASP A 95 37.68 -36.22 11.52
N ASP A 96 37.27 -37.14 12.39
CA ASP A 96 38.04 -37.68 13.52
C ASP A 96 37.95 -39.23 13.59
N THR A 97 38.02 -39.92 12.45
CA THR A 97 37.99 -41.37 12.42
C THR A 97 39.17 -41.99 13.17
N PRO A 98 38.92 -42.94 14.10
CA PRO A 98 39.99 -43.60 14.83
C PRO A 98 41.00 -44.28 13.90
N THR A 99 42.28 -43.97 14.08
CA THR A 99 43.38 -44.49 13.23
C THR A 99 43.36 -46.02 13.13
N GLY A 100 43.28 -46.52 11.89
CA GLY A 100 43.36 -47.93 11.56
C GLY A 100 42.03 -48.66 11.52
N GLU A 101 40.92 -47.95 11.70
CA GLU A 101 39.59 -48.46 11.38
C GLU A 101 39.32 -48.42 9.88
N THR A 102 38.33 -49.19 9.44
CA THR A 102 37.87 -49.16 8.05
C THR A 102 36.63 -48.30 7.95
N VAL A 103 36.61 -47.41 6.97
CA VAL A 103 35.52 -46.47 6.75
C VAL A 103 34.69 -46.82 5.53
N ASP A 104 33.49 -46.26 5.46
CA ASP A 104 32.64 -46.34 4.28
C ASP A 104 32.96 -45.22 3.27
N SER A 105 32.03 -44.92 2.35
CA SER A 105 32.24 -43.89 1.33
C SER A 105 32.25 -42.46 1.89
N ASN A 106 31.79 -42.27 3.12
CA ASN A 106 31.62 -40.96 3.76
C ASN A 106 32.67 -40.75 4.87
N GLY A 107 33.74 -41.55 4.91
CA GLY A 107 34.77 -41.49 5.96
C GLY A 107 34.33 -42.06 7.30
N CYS A 108 33.15 -42.67 7.40
CA CYS A 108 32.63 -43.11 8.69
C CYS A 108 32.94 -44.58 8.99
N SER A 109 33.60 -44.86 10.12
CA SER A 109 33.83 -46.22 10.62
C SER A 109 32.59 -46.82 11.29
N ASP A 110 32.55 -48.16 11.42
CA ASP A 110 31.47 -48.85 12.15
C ASP A 110 31.38 -48.42 13.62
N SER A 111 32.48 -47.95 14.23
CA SER A 111 32.49 -47.47 15.61
C SER A 111 31.86 -46.09 15.75
N GLN A 112 31.91 -45.27 14.70
CA GLN A 112 31.22 -43.97 14.62
C GLN A 112 29.72 -44.13 14.30
N LYS A 113 29.33 -45.15 13.53
CA LYS A 113 27.91 -45.44 13.23
C LYS A 113 27.06 -45.94 14.41
N ASP A 114 27.69 -46.44 15.47
CA ASP A 114 26.98 -46.83 16.70
C ASP A 114 26.61 -45.60 17.57
N MET A 115 26.93 -44.39 17.08
CA MET A 115 26.55 -43.09 17.63
C MET A 115 25.43 -42.49 16.77
N ASP A 116 24.34 -43.23 16.54
CA ASP A 116 23.08 -42.71 15.99
C ASP A 116 22.06 -42.80 17.13
N THR A 117 21.97 -41.71 17.90
CA THR A 117 21.32 -41.70 19.22
C THR A 117 19.80 -41.86 19.12
N ASP A 118 19.18 -41.34 18.06
CA ASP A 118 17.73 -41.39 17.87
C ASP A 118 17.27 -42.42 16.81
N GLY A 119 18.19 -42.98 16.03
CA GLY A 119 17.96 -44.04 15.06
C GLY A 119 17.36 -43.55 13.74
N ASP A 120 17.57 -42.29 13.37
CA ASP A 120 17.05 -41.72 12.12
C ASP A 120 17.86 -42.07 10.87
N GLY A 121 19.06 -42.62 11.07
CA GLY A 121 19.97 -43.03 10.00
C GLY A 121 21.06 -42.00 9.68
N THR A 122 21.04 -40.85 10.33
CA THR A 122 22.11 -39.87 10.44
C THR A 122 22.92 -40.19 11.71
N ILE A 123 24.24 -39.93 11.69
CA ILE A 123 25.08 -40.17 12.87
C ILE A 123 25.21 -38.88 13.68
N ASP A 124 25.32 -38.99 15.00
CA ASP A 124 25.36 -37.89 15.98
C ASP A 124 26.33 -36.75 15.61
N SER A 125 27.42 -37.02 14.86
CA SER A 125 28.42 -36.01 14.48
C SER A 125 27.98 -35.07 13.36
N ILE A 126 26.99 -35.47 12.56
CA ILE A 126 26.45 -34.70 11.44
C ILE A 126 24.92 -34.54 11.53
N ASP A 127 24.34 -34.95 12.67
CA ASP A 127 22.92 -34.88 12.94
C ASP A 127 22.59 -33.51 13.55
N ASN A 128 21.82 -32.70 12.82
CA ASN A 128 21.39 -31.37 13.27
C ASN A 128 20.33 -31.44 14.39
N CYS A 129 19.81 -32.63 14.70
CA CYS A 129 18.93 -32.90 15.83
C CYS A 129 19.25 -34.22 16.56
N VAL A 130 20.50 -34.40 17.00
CA VAL A 130 21.10 -35.56 17.73
C VAL A 130 20.17 -36.45 18.61
N THR A 131 19.10 -35.91 19.18
CA THR A 131 18.20 -36.67 20.08
C THR A 131 16.76 -36.78 19.59
N ILE A 132 16.42 -36.21 18.44
CA ILE A 132 15.08 -36.12 17.90
C ILE A 132 15.08 -36.53 16.43
N PHE A 133 14.53 -37.72 16.18
CA PHE A 133 14.49 -38.33 14.86
C PHE A 133 14.02 -37.36 13.76
N ASN A 134 14.88 -37.09 12.77
CA ASN A 134 14.61 -36.22 11.63
C ASN A 134 15.46 -36.62 10.40
N ALA A 135 15.16 -37.80 9.84
CA ALA A 135 15.96 -38.41 8.77
C ALA A 135 16.11 -37.58 7.47
N ASP A 136 15.33 -36.51 7.29
CA ASP A 136 15.46 -35.55 6.19
C ASP A 136 16.47 -34.43 6.47
N GLN A 137 16.81 -34.19 7.75
CA GLN A 137 17.80 -33.21 8.22
C GLN A 137 17.52 -31.81 7.62
N THR A 138 16.24 -31.44 7.53
CA THR A 138 15.82 -30.09 7.14
C THR A 138 16.31 -29.10 8.18
N ASP A 139 16.78 -27.95 7.68
CA ASP A 139 17.44 -26.86 8.40
C ASP A 139 17.20 -25.61 7.54
N THR A 140 16.08 -24.94 7.79
CA THR A 140 15.53 -23.91 6.90
C THR A 140 16.39 -22.64 6.91
N ASP A 141 16.81 -22.20 8.08
CA ASP A 141 17.68 -21.03 8.27
C ASP A 141 19.20 -21.31 8.10
N HIS A 142 19.60 -22.59 8.12
CA HIS A 142 20.98 -23.05 8.04
C HIS A 142 21.85 -22.62 9.24
N ASP A 143 21.27 -22.55 10.45
CA ASP A 143 22.00 -22.26 11.69
C ASP A 143 22.73 -23.51 12.27
N GLY A 144 22.35 -24.70 11.79
CA GLY A 144 22.88 -25.99 12.19
C GLY A 144 22.05 -26.75 13.24
N ILE A 145 20.91 -26.22 13.64
CA ILE A 145 19.83 -26.86 14.38
C ILE A 145 18.75 -27.24 13.36
N GLY A 146 18.30 -28.49 13.34
CA GLY A 146 17.28 -28.88 12.37
C GLY A 146 15.88 -28.43 12.77
N ASP A 147 15.00 -28.20 11.80
CA ASP A 147 13.61 -27.75 11.98
C ASP A 147 12.81 -28.59 13.02
N THR A 148 13.20 -29.85 13.22
CA THR A 148 12.50 -30.74 14.17
C THR A 148 12.87 -30.46 15.64
N CYS A 149 14.00 -29.79 15.87
CA CYS A 149 14.53 -29.47 17.19
C CYS A 149 14.87 -27.98 17.38
N ASP A 150 14.62 -27.16 16.37
CA ASP A 150 14.50 -25.72 16.50
C ASP A 150 13.11 -25.34 17.04
N ASP A 151 13.01 -24.15 17.64
CA ASP A 151 11.74 -23.53 18.03
C ASP A 151 11.42 -22.29 17.14
N ASP A 152 12.30 -21.95 16.17
CA ASP A 152 12.27 -20.77 15.26
C ASP A 152 12.94 -21.15 13.92
N ASP A 153 12.28 -21.98 13.11
CA ASP A 153 12.88 -22.72 11.97
C ASP A 153 13.46 -21.81 10.85
N ASP A 154 13.02 -20.56 10.73
CA ASP A 154 13.49 -19.61 9.72
C ASP A 154 14.26 -18.40 10.28
N ASP A 155 14.49 -18.37 11.60
CA ASP A 155 15.32 -17.41 12.33
C ASP A 155 14.85 -15.94 12.17
N ASP A 156 13.56 -15.72 11.93
CA ASP A 156 12.96 -14.39 11.76
C ASP A 156 12.69 -13.69 13.11
N GLY A 157 12.70 -14.48 14.20
CA GLY A 157 12.53 -14.06 15.58
C GLY A 157 11.14 -14.34 16.17
N ILE A 158 10.23 -14.96 15.42
CA ILE A 158 8.91 -15.40 15.83
C ILE A 158 8.89 -16.94 15.92
N LEU A 159 8.83 -17.45 17.16
CA LEU A 159 8.78 -18.90 17.37
C LEU A 159 7.68 -19.58 16.56
N ASP A 160 7.94 -20.76 15.95
CA ASP A 160 7.01 -21.48 15.05
C ASP A 160 5.59 -21.63 15.63
N SER A 161 5.50 -21.74 16.96
CA SER A 161 4.23 -21.87 17.67
C SER A 161 3.30 -20.65 17.57
N ASN A 162 3.84 -19.48 17.18
CA ASN A 162 3.11 -18.23 16.97
C ASN A 162 3.30 -17.68 15.56
N ASP A 163 3.97 -18.43 14.67
CA ASP A 163 4.24 -18.05 13.30
C ASP A 163 3.22 -18.72 12.36
N ALA A 164 2.61 -17.95 11.46
CA ALA A 164 1.70 -18.48 10.46
C ALA A 164 2.44 -19.21 9.31
N PHE A 165 3.67 -18.80 9.00
CA PHE A 165 4.56 -19.39 8.01
C PHE A 165 5.95 -19.68 8.60
N PRO A 166 6.09 -20.71 9.47
CA PRO A 166 7.34 -20.98 10.20
C PRO A 166 8.59 -21.30 9.37
N LEU A 167 8.50 -21.33 8.04
CA LEU A 167 9.61 -21.69 7.14
C LEU A 167 9.91 -20.56 6.13
N ASP A 168 9.35 -19.37 6.35
CA ASP A 168 9.44 -18.22 5.46
C ASP A 168 9.73 -16.96 6.29
N ALA A 169 11.02 -16.66 6.46
CA ALA A 169 11.49 -15.54 7.28
C ALA A 169 11.03 -14.13 6.81
N GLU A 170 10.30 -14.06 5.70
CA GLU A 170 9.68 -12.85 5.20
C GLU A 170 8.18 -12.75 5.50
N GLU A 171 7.55 -13.74 6.14
CA GLU A 171 6.12 -13.82 6.43
C GLU A 171 5.85 -14.46 7.81
N ASP A 172 5.30 -13.72 8.77
CA ASP A 172 4.96 -14.26 10.10
C ASP A 172 3.44 -14.29 10.38
N SER A 173 2.64 -13.64 9.53
CA SER A 173 1.23 -13.29 9.78
C SER A 173 0.32 -13.64 8.60
N ASP A 174 -0.89 -14.14 8.90
CA ASP A 174 -1.96 -14.53 7.95
C ASP A 174 -3.31 -14.09 8.55
N ALA A 175 -3.64 -12.81 8.40
CA ALA A 175 -4.74 -12.17 9.12
C ALA A 175 -6.11 -12.82 8.81
N ASP A 176 -6.35 -13.21 7.56
CA ASP A 176 -7.59 -13.86 7.11
C ASP A 176 -7.55 -15.40 7.11
N ASN A 177 -6.38 -16.01 7.32
CA ASN A 177 -6.13 -17.45 7.31
C ASN A 177 -6.41 -18.12 5.94
N ASP A 178 -6.14 -17.42 4.83
CA ASP A 178 -6.28 -17.95 3.48
C ASP A 178 -5.05 -18.75 2.99
N GLY A 179 -3.92 -18.59 3.69
CA GLY A 179 -2.65 -19.25 3.44
C GLY A 179 -1.69 -18.47 2.52
N ILE A 180 -1.95 -17.19 2.27
CA ILE A 180 -1.03 -16.19 1.74
C ILE A 180 -0.63 -15.28 2.92
N GLY A 181 0.66 -14.99 3.09
CA GLY A 181 1.12 -14.15 4.19
C GLY A 181 0.86 -12.67 3.92
N ASP A 182 0.64 -11.89 4.98
CA ASP A 182 0.26 -10.48 4.93
C ASP A 182 1.26 -9.62 4.11
N ASN A 183 2.57 -9.96 4.03
CA ASN A 183 3.49 -9.18 3.20
C ASN A 183 3.37 -9.49 1.68
N ALA A 184 2.73 -10.61 1.32
CA ALA A 184 2.48 -11.07 -0.04
C ALA A 184 1.02 -10.95 -0.48
N ASP A 185 0.09 -10.87 0.47
CA ASP A 185 -1.31 -10.56 0.22
C ASP A 185 -1.49 -9.08 -0.13
N ASN A 186 -2.62 -8.77 -0.76
CA ASN A 186 -3.01 -7.41 -1.12
C ASN A 186 -4.40 -7.05 -0.56
N ASP A 187 -4.97 -7.91 0.26
CA ASP A 187 -6.32 -7.87 0.86
C ASP A 187 -6.26 -8.71 2.15
N ASP A 188 -5.47 -8.23 3.12
CA ASP A 188 -5.03 -8.94 4.35
C ASP A 188 -6.19 -9.52 5.20
N ASP A 189 -7.40 -8.94 5.14
CA ASP A 189 -8.58 -9.43 5.86
C ASP A 189 -9.68 -10.04 4.97
N ASN A 190 -9.44 -10.08 3.65
CA ASN A 190 -10.29 -10.68 2.63
C ASN A 190 -11.73 -10.10 2.59
N ASP A 191 -11.90 -8.82 2.95
CA ASP A 191 -13.19 -8.13 2.89
C ASP A 191 -13.55 -7.65 1.45
N GLY A 192 -12.54 -7.58 0.58
CA GLY A 192 -12.64 -7.23 -0.83
C GLY A 192 -12.09 -5.84 -1.19
N THR A 193 -11.63 -5.06 -0.21
CA THR A 193 -10.88 -3.82 -0.38
C THR A 193 -9.38 -4.13 -0.29
N ILE A 194 -8.58 -3.57 -1.20
CA ILE A 194 -7.13 -3.85 -1.19
C ILE A 194 -6.45 -3.00 -0.10
N ASP A 195 -5.39 -3.48 0.55
CA ASP A 195 -4.76 -2.76 1.69
C ASP A 195 -4.31 -1.33 1.34
N ALA A 196 -4.00 -1.07 0.06
CA ALA A 196 -3.62 0.27 -0.40
C ALA A 196 -4.79 1.28 -0.42
N GLU A 197 -6.02 0.78 -0.41
CA GLU A 197 -7.29 1.52 -0.42
C GLU A 197 -8.08 1.30 0.88
N ASP A 198 -7.57 0.46 1.79
CA ASP A 198 -8.19 0.08 3.06
C ASP A 198 -7.64 0.91 4.23
N ALA A 199 -8.53 1.54 5.01
CA ALA A 199 -8.13 2.26 6.22
C ALA A 199 -7.80 1.34 7.41
N PHE A 200 -8.35 0.12 7.42
CA PHE A 200 -8.23 -0.89 8.47
C PHE A 200 -7.93 -2.28 7.89
N GLN A 201 -6.79 -2.42 7.22
CA GLN A 201 -6.26 -3.65 6.59
C GLN A 201 -6.35 -4.99 7.36
N PHE A 202 -6.76 -5.03 8.63
CA PHE A 202 -6.87 -6.27 9.42
C PHE A 202 -8.24 -6.44 10.09
N ASP A 203 -9.23 -5.61 9.74
CA ASP A 203 -10.58 -5.64 10.31
C ASP A 203 -11.63 -5.79 9.21
N PRO A 204 -12.09 -7.03 8.91
CA PRO A 204 -12.94 -7.31 7.76
C PRO A 204 -14.37 -6.76 7.87
N ASP A 205 -14.68 -6.03 8.94
CA ASP A 205 -15.94 -5.33 9.14
C ASP A 205 -15.82 -3.81 8.88
N GLU A 206 -14.62 -3.27 8.60
CA GLU A 206 -14.32 -1.84 8.43
C GLU A 206 -13.27 -1.60 7.32
N ASP A 207 -13.60 -0.87 6.26
CA ASP A 207 -12.65 -0.51 5.19
C ASP A 207 -12.41 1.00 5.05
N THR A 208 -13.29 1.82 5.64
CA THR A 208 -13.40 3.27 5.39
C THR A 208 -13.29 4.06 6.70
N ASP A 209 -12.51 5.14 6.67
CA ASP A 209 -12.36 6.16 7.73
C ASP A 209 -12.48 7.54 7.06
N THR A 210 -13.70 8.04 6.93
CA THR A 210 -14.04 9.20 6.09
C THR A 210 -13.37 10.49 6.56
N ASP A 211 -13.24 10.70 7.88
CA ASP A 211 -12.63 11.88 8.46
C ASP A 211 -11.16 11.70 8.90
N GLY A 212 -10.66 10.46 8.92
CA GLY A 212 -9.29 10.13 9.29
C GLY A 212 -9.01 10.22 10.78
N ASP A 213 -10.02 10.04 11.65
CA ASP A 213 -9.86 10.08 13.11
C ASP A 213 -9.36 8.76 13.73
N GLY A 214 -9.41 7.68 12.94
CA GLY A 214 -8.98 6.33 13.29
C GLY A 214 -10.07 5.43 13.86
N ILE A 215 -11.35 5.83 13.79
CA ILE A 215 -12.53 4.99 13.99
C ILE A 215 -13.15 4.76 12.62
N GLY A 216 -13.48 3.51 12.27
CA GLY A 216 -14.07 3.21 10.97
C GLY A 216 -15.54 3.61 10.90
N ASP A 217 -16.01 3.96 9.70
CA ASP A 217 -17.36 4.49 9.43
C ASP A 217 -18.48 3.55 9.93
N HIS A 218 -18.25 2.24 10.06
CA HIS A 218 -19.27 1.34 10.60
C HIS A 218 -19.30 1.30 12.14
N GLN A 219 -18.29 1.85 12.81
CA GLN A 219 -18.23 2.07 14.26
C GLN A 219 -18.39 3.53 14.69
N ASP A 220 -18.07 4.50 13.84
CA ASP A 220 -18.29 5.91 14.12
C ASP A 220 -19.80 6.25 14.10
N ASP A 221 -20.19 7.27 14.85
CA ASP A 221 -21.56 7.81 14.85
C ASP A 221 -21.59 9.22 14.16
N ASP A 222 -20.45 9.72 13.64
CA ASP A 222 -20.21 11.05 13.03
C ASP A 222 -19.09 10.95 11.97
N ASP A 223 -19.31 10.19 10.90
CA ASP A 223 -18.28 9.71 9.93
C ASP A 223 -17.45 10.83 9.25
N ASP A 224 -18.00 12.05 9.13
CA ASP A 224 -17.32 13.21 8.53
C ASP A 224 -16.85 14.26 9.55
N ASN A 225 -17.11 14.02 10.84
CA ASN A 225 -16.77 14.89 11.97
C ASN A 225 -17.27 16.35 11.82
N ASP A 226 -18.40 16.59 11.13
CA ASP A 226 -19.03 17.91 11.01
C ASP A 226 -19.73 18.35 12.32
N GLY A 227 -19.99 17.37 13.21
CA GLY A 227 -20.61 17.53 14.52
C GLY A 227 -22.12 17.22 14.56
N ILE A 228 -22.68 16.69 13.47
CA ILE A 228 -24.01 16.11 13.36
C ILE A 228 -23.85 14.59 13.22
N LEU A 229 -24.55 13.84 14.07
CA LEU A 229 -24.45 12.38 14.03
C LEU A 229 -25.09 11.82 12.76
N ASP A 230 -24.59 10.72 12.18
CA ASP A 230 -25.07 10.15 10.91
C ASP A 230 -26.58 9.89 10.91
N ALA A 231 -27.12 9.52 12.07
CA ALA A 231 -28.55 9.25 12.25
C ALA A 231 -29.44 10.48 12.05
N ASP A 232 -28.88 11.68 12.23
CA ASP A 232 -29.51 12.98 12.07
C ASP A 232 -28.93 13.75 10.85
N ASP A 233 -27.99 13.15 10.10
CA ASP A 233 -27.32 13.70 8.93
C ASP A 233 -27.90 13.14 7.61
N ALA A 234 -28.16 14.01 6.63
CA ALA A 234 -28.61 13.59 5.30
C ALA A 234 -27.45 13.12 4.40
N PHE A 235 -26.23 13.58 4.66
CA PHE A 235 -25.00 13.27 3.94
C PHE A 235 -23.87 12.95 4.94
N PRO A 236 -23.91 11.80 5.62
CA PRO A 236 -22.97 11.47 6.70
C PRO A 236 -21.47 11.48 6.36
N LEU A 237 -21.11 11.57 5.07
CA LEU A 237 -19.74 11.47 4.58
C LEU A 237 -19.22 12.79 3.98
N ASP A 238 -19.92 13.91 4.19
CA ASP A 238 -19.59 15.22 3.60
C ASP A 238 -19.64 16.33 4.64
N ASP A 239 -18.45 16.68 5.16
CA ASP A 239 -18.22 17.67 6.21
C ASP A 239 -18.77 19.10 5.94
N GLN A 240 -19.29 19.34 4.74
CA GLN A 240 -19.84 20.61 4.29
C GLN A 240 -21.35 20.59 4.10
N GLU A 241 -22.01 19.44 4.24
CA GLU A 241 -23.43 19.27 3.96
C GLU A 241 -24.09 18.29 4.90
N ASN A 242 -25.27 18.65 5.42
CA ASN A 242 -26.04 17.78 6.31
C ASN A 242 -27.56 17.81 6.07
N SER A 243 -28.02 18.52 5.04
CA SER A 243 -29.44 18.77 4.80
C SER A 243 -29.85 18.43 3.36
N ASP A 244 -30.90 17.63 3.22
CA ASP A 244 -31.60 17.32 1.97
C ASP A 244 -33.10 17.57 2.17
N ASN A 245 -33.53 18.81 1.97
CA ASN A 245 -34.87 19.23 2.37
C ASN A 245 -35.99 18.61 1.51
N ASP A 246 -35.73 18.29 0.24
CA ASP A 246 -36.72 17.66 -0.66
C ASP A 246 -36.51 16.14 -0.85
N ASN A 247 -35.40 15.60 -0.36
CA ASN A 247 -34.98 14.19 -0.42
C ASN A 247 -34.69 13.71 -1.86
N ASP A 248 -34.09 14.57 -2.69
CA ASP A 248 -33.69 14.21 -4.05
C ASP A 248 -32.26 13.67 -4.18
N GLY A 249 -31.48 13.73 -3.09
CA GLY A 249 -30.11 13.25 -2.98
C GLY A 249 -29.04 14.27 -3.38
N ILE A 250 -29.41 15.54 -3.60
CA ILE A 250 -28.50 16.67 -3.72
C ILE A 250 -28.65 17.51 -2.45
N GLY A 251 -27.52 17.87 -1.81
CA GLY A 251 -27.59 18.66 -0.59
C GLY A 251 -28.03 20.10 -0.81
N ASP A 252 -28.70 20.69 0.18
CA ASP A 252 -29.23 22.06 0.16
C ASP A 252 -28.16 23.13 -0.17
N THR A 253 -26.86 22.84 0.00
CA THR A 253 -25.77 23.75 -0.38
C THR A 253 -25.43 23.72 -1.88
N GLU A 254 -25.68 22.60 -2.57
CA GLU A 254 -25.49 22.44 -4.03
C GLU A 254 -26.80 22.52 -4.81
N ASP A 255 -27.93 22.17 -4.20
CA ASP A 255 -29.26 22.33 -4.77
C ASP A 255 -29.60 23.82 -4.93
N ASN A 256 -30.43 24.12 -5.93
CA ASN A 256 -30.93 25.46 -6.22
C ASN A 256 -32.45 25.56 -6.12
N ASP A 257 -33.13 24.50 -5.67
CA ASP A 257 -34.58 24.41 -5.48
C ASP A 257 -34.85 23.44 -4.30
N ASP A 258 -34.40 23.82 -3.09
CA ASP A 258 -34.32 22.95 -1.90
C ASP A 258 -35.66 22.31 -1.49
N ASP A 259 -36.79 22.80 -2.00
CA ASP A 259 -38.12 22.22 -1.75
C ASP A 259 -38.82 21.66 -2.99
N ASN A 260 -38.18 21.77 -4.15
CA ASN A 260 -38.59 21.24 -5.45
C ASN A 260 -40.02 21.61 -5.83
N ASP A 261 -40.40 22.85 -5.51
CA ASP A 261 -41.67 23.45 -5.93
C ASP A 261 -41.60 24.10 -7.32
N GLY A 262 -40.38 24.15 -7.89
CA GLY A 262 -40.09 24.64 -9.23
C GLY A 262 -39.73 26.13 -9.29
N ILE A 263 -39.47 26.75 -8.13
CA ILE A 263 -38.95 28.12 -8.00
C ILE A 263 -37.57 28.04 -7.36
N ILE A 264 -36.54 28.47 -8.07
CA ILE A 264 -35.17 28.43 -7.53
C ILE A 264 -35.03 29.26 -6.24
N ASP A 265 -34.18 28.87 -5.30
CA ASP A 265 -34.08 29.48 -3.96
C ASP A 265 -33.77 30.97 -4.01
N ALA A 266 -32.97 31.38 -5.01
CA ALA A 266 -32.63 32.78 -5.24
C ALA A 266 -33.86 33.65 -5.59
N GLU A 267 -34.95 33.03 -6.06
CA GLU A 267 -36.23 33.63 -6.41
C GLU A 267 -37.37 33.23 -5.46
N ASP A 268 -37.16 32.28 -4.55
CA ASP A 268 -38.15 31.84 -3.57
C ASP A 268 -38.06 32.58 -2.23
N ALA A 269 -39.22 32.95 -1.71
CA ALA A 269 -39.36 33.53 -0.38
C ALA A 269 -39.30 32.47 0.73
N PHE A 270 -39.48 31.19 0.40
CA PHE A 270 -39.49 30.09 1.35
C PHE A 270 -38.74 28.84 0.85
N PRO A 271 -37.42 28.93 0.56
CA PRO A 271 -36.65 27.88 -0.14
C PRO A 271 -36.82 26.45 0.39
N PHE A 272 -37.00 26.31 1.71
CA PHE A 272 -37.14 25.01 2.37
C PHE A 272 -38.60 24.53 2.53
N ASN A 273 -39.59 25.13 1.85
CA ASN A 273 -41.00 24.79 2.07
C ASN A 273 -41.89 24.95 0.84
N ALA A 274 -42.09 23.83 0.14
CA ALA A 274 -42.84 23.76 -1.11
C ALA A 274 -44.29 24.28 -1.03
N LYS A 275 -44.83 24.41 0.19
CA LYS A 275 -46.18 24.90 0.45
C LYS A 275 -46.17 25.84 1.65
N PRO A 276 -45.63 27.05 1.49
CA PRO A 276 -45.42 27.94 2.62
C PRO A 276 -46.75 28.50 3.11
N THR A 277 -46.79 28.88 4.39
CA THR A 277 -47.96 29.56 4.96
C THR A 277 -48.02 31.00 4.45
N ILE A 278 -48.98 31.29 3.59
CA ILE A 278 -49.17 32.62 3.00
C ILE A 278 -49.71 33.62 4.02
N ILE A 279 -48.95 34.69 4.29
CA ILE A 279 -49.35 35.81 5.15
C ILE A 279 -49.34 37.11 4.33
N ALA A 280 -50.50 37.48 3.81
CA ALA A 280 -50.63 38.73 3.05
C ALA A 280 -50.40 39.96 3.95
N ALA A 281 -49.63 40.95 3.48
CA ALA A 281 -49.44 42.19 4.21
C ALA A 281 -50.79 42.87 4.49
N GLU A 282 -51.07 43.22 5.74
CA GLU A 282 -52.36 43.81 6.13
C GLU A 282 -52.46 45.30 5.73
N ALA A 283 -51.36 45.93 5.32
CA ALA A 283 -51.33 47.32 4.87
C ALA A 283 -50.18 47.59 3.89
N PHE A 284 -50.34 48.59 3.01
CA PHE A 284 -49.28 49.13 2.16
C PHE A 284 -49.55 50.60 1.77
N THR A 285 -48.51 51.31 1.31
CA THR A 285 -48.51 52.76 1.07
C THR A 285 -48.07 53.13 -0.35
N PRO A 286 -48.94 53.00 -1.37
CA PRO A 286 -48.62 53.29 -2.78
C PRO A 286 -48.44 54.80 -3.11
N ASN A 287 -47.55 55.49 -2.40
CA ASN A 287 -47.32 56.94 -2.48
C ASN A 287 -46.22 57.33 -3.48
N GLY A 288 -45.43 56.38 -3.96
CA GLY A 288 -44.34 56.56 -4.92
C GLY A 288 -42.99 56.89 -4.29
N ASP A 289 -42.78 56.66 -2.99
CA ASP A 289 -41.51 56.86 -2.30
C ASP A 289 -40.54 55.66 -2.41
N GLY A 290 -40.99 54.57 -3.04
CA GLY A 290 -40.24 53.34 -3.23
C GLY A 290 -40.35 52.35 -2.06
N ILE A 291 -41.08 52.67 -0.99
CA ILE A 291 -41.24 51.84 0.21
C ILE A 291 -42.70 51.38 0.31
N ASN A 292 -42.92 50.06 0.31
CA ASN A 292 -44.25 49.45 0.42
C ASN A 292 -45.25 50.01 -0.62
N ASP A 293 -44.75 50.31 -1.82
CA ASP A 293 -45.54 50.86 -2.92
C ASP A 293 -46.43 49.81 -3.60
N SER A 294 -46.11 48.54 -3.42
CA SER A 294 -46.89 47.39 -3.90
C SER A 294 -47.39 46.56 -2.72
N TRP A 295 -48.54 45.91 -2.89
CA TRP A 295 -49.04 44.97 -1.89
C TRP A 295 -48.28 43.65 -1.98
N ILE A 296 -47.58 43.28 -0.92
CA ILE A 296 -46.77 42.07 -0.89
C ILE A 296 -47.51 40.94 -0.18
N ILE A 297 -47.51 39.77 -0.80
CA ILE A 297 -47.97 38.50 -0.26
C ILE A 297 -46.79 37.54 -0.46
N PRO A 298 -45.92 37.36 0.54
CA PRO A 298 -44.78 36.44 0.43
C PRO A 298 -45.26 35.02 0.09
N GLY A 299 -44.56 34.32 -0.80
CA GLY A 299 -44.82 32.93 -1.20
C GLY A 299 -45.98 32.76 -2.19
N ILE A 300 -46.62 33.84 -2.66
CA ILE A 300 -47.76 33.72 -3.59
C ILE A 300 -47.32 33.22 -4.98
N GLU A 301 -46.05 33.43 -5.31
CA GLU A 301 -45.30 32.94 -6.46
C GLU A 301 -45.38 31.41 -6.62
N ASN A 302 -45.26 30.65 -5.52
CA ASN A 302 -45.33 29.18 -5.46
C ASN A 302 -46.76 28.66 -5.76
N TYR A 303 -47.72 29.58 -5.92
CA TYR A 303 -49.09 29.27 -6.34
C TYR A 303 -49.45 29.97 -7.65
N PRO A 304 -48.85 29.58 -8.81
CA PRO A 304 -49.09 30.26 -10.09
C PRO A 304 -50.55 30.12 -10.58
N ASN A 305 -51.28 29.15 -10.02
CA ASN A 305 -52.71 28.97 -10.27
C ASN A 305 -53.62 29.78 -9.34
N ALA A 306 -53.07 30.41 -8.31
CA ALA A 306 -53.83 31.22 -7.37
C ALA A 306 -54.42 32.45 -8.05
N THR A 307 -55.64 32.79 -7.63
CA THR A 307 -56.31 34.04 -7.99
C THR A 307 -56.41 34.92 -6.76
N VAL A 308 -55.73 36.06 -6.80
CA VAL A 308 -55.78 37.10 -5.77
C VAL A 308 -56.85 38.11 -6.15
N SER A 309 -57.83 38.35 -5.28
CA SER A 309 -58.93 39.28 -5.51
C SER A 309 -59.13 40.22 -4.33
N VAL A 310 -59.29 41.51 -4.62
CA VAL A 310 -59.52 42.56 -3.61
C VAL A 310 -60.88 43.22 -3.86
N TYR A 311 -61.63 43.42 -2.78
CA TYR A 311 -63.00 43.93 -2.79
C TYR A 311 -63.10 45.18 -1.92
N ASN A 312 -63.89 46.15 -2.39
CA ASN A 312 -64.26 47.28 -1.55
C ASN A 312 -65.35 46.90 -0.53
N ARG A 313 -65.67 47.81 0.39
CA ARG A 313 -66.71 47.63 1.43
C ARG A 313 -68.11 47.26 0.94
N TRP A 314 -68.40 47.41 -0.35
CA TRP A 314 -69.69 47.03 -0.96
C TRP A 314 -69.65 45.65 -1.62
N GLY A 315 -68.52 44.94 -1.55
CA GLY A 315 -68.32 43.64 -2.18
C GLY A 315 -68.01 43.70 -3.67
N HIS A 316 -67.72 44.88 -4.23
CA HIS A 316 -67.30 44.99 -5.63
C HIS A 316 -65.79 44.76 -5.76
N THR A 317 -65.39 43.90 -6.69
CA THR A 317 -63.99 43.62 -7.00
C THR A 317 -63.30 44.85 -7.58
N VAL A 318 -62.27 45.33 -6.90
CA VAL A 318 -61.43 46.46 -7.31
C VAL A 318 -60.10 46.03 -7.93
N PHE A 319 -59.62 44.83 -7.62
CA PHE A 319 -58.46 44.20 -8.23
C PHE A 319 -58.68 42.68 -8.28
N SER A 320 -58.21 42.03 -9.33
CA SER A 320 -58.23 40.57 -9.44
C SER A 320 -57.23 40.14 -10.50
N THR A 321 -56.34 39.23 -10.14
CA THR A 321 -55.41 38.62 -11.09
C THR A 321 -55.16 37.16 -10.73
N LYS A 322 -54.88 36.36 -11.75
CA LYS A 322 -54.30 35.02 -11.60
C LYS A 322 -52.78 35.17 -11.66
N ASN A 323 -52.04 34.35 -10.92
CA ASN A 323 -50.58 34.43 -10.81
C ASN A 323 -50.14 35.84 -10.38
N TYR A 324 -50.46 36.22 -9.14
CA TYR A 324 -50.11 37.56 -8.65
C TYR A 324 -48.60 37.66 -8.46
N GLN A 325 -48.00 38.80 -8.80
CA GLN A 325 -46.55 38.98 -8.86
C GLN A 325 -46.08 40.08 -7.89
N ASN A 326 -46.80 40.29 -6.79
CA ASN A 326 -46.44 41.28 -5.78
C ASN A 326 -46.25 42.72 -6.32
N ASP A 327 -46.99 43.07 -7.37
CA ASP A 327 -46.79 44.29 -8.18
C ASP A 327 -47.95 45.30 -8.10
N TRP A 328 -49.00 45.01 -7.33
CA TRP A 328 -50.20 45.84 -7.31
C TRP A 328 -50.04 47.09 -6.46
N LYS A 329 -50.10 48.25 -7.11
CA LYS A 329 -49.91 49.59 -6.50
C LYS A 329 -51.21 50.25 -6.03
N GLY A 330 -52.22 49.45 -5.63
CA GLY A 330 -53.48 49.98 -5.11
C GLY A 330 -54.35 50.70 -6.15
N SER A 331 -54.27 50.34 -7.42
CA SER A 331 -55.06 50.94 -8.50
C SER A 331 -56.28 50.09 -8.88
N HIS A 332 -57.37 50.74 -9.28
CA HIS A 332 -58.61 50.07 -9.68
C HIS A 332 -58.47 49.32 -11.02
N LYS A 333 -59.04 48.12 -11.10
CA LYS A 333 -58.95 47.17 -12.24
C LYS A 333 -59.32 47.72 -13.61
N ALA A 334 -60.17 48.74 -13.67
CA ALA A 334 -60.79 49.22 -14.92
C ALA A 334 -60.14 50.46 -15.53
N ASN A 335 -59.38 51.25 -14.75
CA ASN A 335 -58.95 52.58 -15.17
C ASN A 335 -57.63 53.04 -14.55
N SER A 336 -56.91 52.17 -13.85
CA SER A 336 -55.61 52.46 -13.21
C SER A 336 -55.61 53.63 -12.23
N ASN A 337 -56.79 54.15 -11.84
CA ASN A 337 -56.89 55.20 -10.84
C ASN A 337 -56.57 54.65 -9.46
N LYS A 338 -55.85 55.42 -8.65
CA LYS A 338 -55.60 55.13 -7.24
C LYS A 338 -56.92 54.90 -6.50
N LEU A 339 -56.98 53.83 -5.73
CA LEU A 339 -58.10 53.57 -4.84
C LEU A 339 -58.11 54.60 -3.69
N PRO A 340 -59.28 54.93 -3.12
CA PRO A 340 -59.32 55.76 -1.92
C PRO A 340 -58.61 55.06 -0.74
N PRO A 341 -58.03 55.82 0.21
CA PRO A 341 -57.58 55.25 1.48
C PRO A 341 -58.73 54.53 2.20
N GLY A 342 -58.45 53.38 2.80
CA GLY A 342 -59.45 52.63 3.55
C GLY A 342 -59.20 51.13 3.60
N SER A 343 -60.16 50.41 4.21
CA SER A 343 -60.13 48.96 4.34
C SER A 343 -60.77 48.27 3.15
N TYR A 344 -60.11 47.23 2.68
CA TYR A 344 -60.50 46.36 1.60
C TYR A 344 -60.45 44.91 2.09
N MET A 345 -61.31 44.05 1.57
CA MET A 345 -61.27 42.62 1.85
C MET A 345 -60.50 41.94 0.73
N TYR A 346 -59.57 41.06 1.04
CA TYR A 346 -58.92 40.22 0.04
C TYR A 346 -59.36 38.76 0.18
N ILE A 347 -59.35 38.05 -0.95
CA ILE A 347 -59.55 36.61 -1.04
C ILE A 347 -58.51 36.06 -2.01
N ILE A 348 -57.77 35.04 -1.58
CA ILE A 348 -56.80 34.30 -2.37
C ILE A 348 -57.33 32.89 -2.55
N THR A 349 -57.60 32.52 -3.80
CA THR A 349 -58.10 31.19 -4.16
C THR A 349 -56.99 30.44 -4.89
N PHE A 350 -56.41 29.41 -4.26
CA PHE A 350 -55.22 28.70 -4.76
C PHE A 350 -55.42 27.86 -6.04
N GLY A 351 -56.66 27.61 -6.45
CA GLY A 351 -56.97 26.88 -7.69
C GLY A 351 -56.79 25.35 -7.63
N ASN A 352 -56.17 24.84 -6.57
CA ASN A 352 -56.00 23.41 -6.26
C ASN A 352 -57.12 22.81 -5.38
N GLY A 353 -58.15 23.61 -5.05
CA GLY A 353 -59.26 23.18 -4.19
C GLY A 353 -59.06 23.42 -2.69
N SER A 354 -57.90 23.94 -2.27
CA SER A 354 -57.64 24.36 -0.90
C SER A 354 -58.58 25.48 -0.44
N THR A 355 -58.80 25.56 0.87
CA THR A 355 -59.64 26.61 1.47
C THR A 355 -59.08 27.99 1.11
N PRO A 356 -59.90 28.92 0.57
CA PRO A 356 -59.43 30.25 0.24
C PRO A 356 -58.93 31.01 1.47
N LEU A 357 -57.78 31.67 1.34
CA LEU A 357 -57.28 32.59 2.37
C LEU A 357 -58.00 33.93 2.22
N GLN A 358 -58.51 34.48 3.32
CA GLN A 358 -59.20 35.77 3.30
C GLN A 358 -58.78 36.62 4.49
N GLY A 359 -58.80 37.93 4.30
CA GLY A 359 -58.44 38.89 5.33
C GLY A 359 -58.77 40.31 4.94
N TRP A 360 -58.20 41.26 5.68
CA TRP A 360 -58.39 42.68 5.45
C TRP A 360 -57.05 43.34 5.08
N LEU A 361 -57.13 44.25 4.13
CA LEU A 361 -56.03 45.05 3.61
C LEU A 361 -56.37 46.53 3.80
N PHE A 362 -55.44 47.30 4.36
CA PHE A 362 -55.58 48.74 4.52
C PHE A 362 -54.67 49.48 3.53
N ILE A 363 -55.26 50.37 2.73
CA ILE A 363 -54.53 51.22 1.79
C ILE A 363 -54.40 52.62 2.37
N ASN A 364 -53.19 53.17 2.39
CA ASN A 364 -52.91 54.56 2.71
C ASN A 364 -51.94 55.19 1.70
N TYR A 365 -51.78 56.51 1.68
CA TYR A 365 -50.87 57.23 0.75
C TYR A 365 -50.06 58.28 1.48
#